data_AF-A0A3M2BTM3-F1
#
_entry.id   AF-A0A3M2BTM3-F1
#
_cell.length_a   1.000
_cell.length_b   1.000
_cell.length_c   1.000
_cell.angle_alpha   90.00
_cell.angle_beta   90.00
_cell.angle_gamma   90.00
#
_symmetry.space_group_name_H-M   'P 1'
#
loop_
_entity.id
_entity.type
_entity.pdbx_description
1 polymer ?
#
loop_
_entity_poly.entity_id
_entity_poly.type
_entity_poly.pdbx_seq_one_letter_code
_entity_poly.pdbx_strand_id
1 'polypeptide(L)'
;QSGEYLLLIFCVAIGMMADIGEILTNGGTHIAFAGSVLLLSVFFHVILCRLFNIDRDTMVITSTAGFYGPPFIGQIAAVLHNRSIVVSGIITSLVGLAVANFLGVALAELLASL
;
A
#
# COMPACT_ATOMS: atom_id res chain seq x y z
N GLN A 1 9.05 -16.31 -12.38
CA GLN A 1 7.83 -17.12 -12.60
C GLN A 1 7.26 -17.68 -11.30
N SER A 2 7.99 -18.44 -10.47
CA SER A 2 7.45 -18.98 -9.21
C SER A 2 6.89 -17.92 -8.25
N GLY A 3 7.51 -16.73 -8.19
CA GLY A 3 7.01 -15.62 -7.37
C GLY A 3 5.66 -15.04 -7.81
N GLU A 4 5.36 -15.03 -9.11
CA GLU A 4 4.06 -14.56 -9.64
C GLU A 4 2.94 -15.51 -9.24
N TYR A 5 3.19 -16.82 -9.33
CA TYR A 5 2.24 -17.84 -8.88
C TYR A 5 1.97 -17.73 -7.38
N LEU A 6 3.01 -17.53 -6.56
CA LEU A 6 2.84 -17.31 -5.12
C LEU A 6 2.05 -16.04 -4.81
N LEU A 7 2.32 -14.95 -5.53
CA LEU A 7 1.57 -13.70 -5.38
C LEU A 7 0.09 -13.87 -5.75
N LEU A 8 -0.21 -14.61 -6.83
CA LEU A 8 -1.57 -14.92 -7.23
C LEU A 8 -2.30 -15.75 -6.17
N ILE A 9 -1.65 -16.79 -5.63
CA ILE A 9 -2.21 -17.59 -4.53
C ILE A 9 -2.49 -16.71 -3.31
N PHE A 10 -1.57 -15.81 -2.97
CA PHE A 10 -1.75 -14.85 -1.89
C PHE A 10 -2.95 -13.92 -2.14
N CYS A 11 -3.06 -13.33 -3.34
CA CYS A 11 -4.19 -12.47 -3.70
C CYS A 11 -5.53 -13.22 -3.64
N VAL A 12 -5.57 -14.46 -4.12
CA VAL A 12 -6.78 -15.31 -4.05
C VAL A 12 -7.12 -15.63 -2.59
N ALA A 13 -6.14 -15.97 -1.77
CA ALA A 13 -6.35 -16.22 -0.34
C ALA A 13 -6.92 -15.00 0.40
N ILE A 14 -6.39 -13.79 0.15
CA ILE A 14 -6.95 -12.55 0.70
C ILE A 14 -8.36 -12.29 0.19
N GLY A 15 -8.60 -12.48 -1.12
CA GLY A 15 -9.93 -12.31 -1.70
C GLY A 15 -10.98 -13.23 -1.08
N MET A 16 -10.60 -14.46 -0.73
CA MET A 16 -11.50 -15.41 -0.04
C MET A 16 -11.82 -15.02 1.41
N MET A 17 -11.04 -14.13 2.03
CA MET A 17 -11.35 -13.61 3.37
C MET A 17 -12.41 -12.49 3.35
N ALA A 18 -12.74 -11.95 2.17
CA ALA A 18 -13.73 -10.88 2.04
C ALA A 18 -15.16 -11.42 2.13
N ASP A 19 -15.96 -10.86 3.04
CA ASP A 19 -17.39 -11.15 3.14
C ASP A 19 -18.18 -10.24 2.17
N ILE A 20 -18.60 -10.80 1.04
CA ILE A 20 -19.35 -10.07 0.01
C ILE A 20 -20.73 -9.64 0.54
N GLY A 21 -21.33 -10.43 1.44
CA GLY A 21 -22.63 -10.11 2.04
C GLY A 21 -22.56 -8.83 2.86
N GLU A 22 -21.55 -8.73 3.74
CA GLU A 22 -21.31 -7.54 4.57
C GLU A 22 -20.93 -6.31 3.72
N ILE A 23 -20.17 -6.51 2.64
CA ILE A 23 -19.82 -5.43 1.72
C ILE A 23 -21.07 -4.85 1.04
N LEU A 24 -22.04 -5.69 0.68
CA LEU A 24 -23.24 -5.25 -0.03
C LEU A 24 -24.25 -4.53 0.88
N THR A 25 -24.30 -4.91 2.16
CA THR A 25 -25.22 -4.32 3.15
C THR A 25 -24.64 -3.06 3.81
N ASN A 26 -23.38 -3.12 4.26
CA ASN A 26 -22.74 -2.06 5.04
C ASN A 26 -21.45 -1.52 4.40
N GLY A 27 -20.93 -2.18 3.37
CA GLY A 27 -19.62 -1.84 2.80
C GLY A 27 -19.57 -0.52 2.03
N GLY A 28 -20.70 0.07 1.63
CA GLY A 28 -20.70 1.32 0.86
C GLY A 28 -19.94 2.46 1.54
N THR A 29 -20.17 2.66 2.85
CA THR A 29 -19.48 3.69 3.65
C THR A 29 -18.00 3.34 3.86
N HIS A 30 -17.69 2.07 4.14
CA HIS A 30 -16.31 1.60 4.32
C HIS A 30 -15.49 1.72 3.02
N ILE A 31 -16.07 1.39 1.87
CA ILE A 31 -15.45 1.53 0.56
C ILE A 31 -15.25 3.00 0.23
N ALA A 32 -16.25 3.85 0.46
CA ALA A 32 -16.11 5.30 0.23
C ALA A 32 -15.00 5.90 1.10
N PHE A 33 -14.95 5.52 2.38
CA PHE A 33 -13.90 5.93 3.30
C PHE A 33 -12.53 5.46 2.84
N ALA A 34 -12.34 4.14 2.64
CA ALA A 34 -11.07 3.57 2.21
C ALA A 34 -10.61 4.14 0.86
N GLY A 35 -11.53 4.27 -0.10
CA GLY A 35 -11.28 4.88 -1.40
C GLY A 35 -10.85 6.35 -1.29
N SER A 36 -11.52 7.13 -0.43
CA SER A 36 -11.13 8.53 -0.20
C SER A 36 -9.73 8.65 0.41
N VAL A 37 -9.40 7.80 1.40
CA VAL A 37 -8.08 7.77 2.04
C VAL A 37 -7.00 7.38 1.04
N LEU A 38 -7.25 6.36 0.23
CA LEU A 38 -6.32 5.92 -0.82
C LEU A 38 -6.07 7.03 -1.85
N LEU A 39 -7.14 7.62 -2.40
CA LEU A 39 -7.02 8.69 -3.39
C LEU A 39 -6.29 9.90 -2.83
N LEU A 40 -6.61 10.30 -1.60
CA LEU A 40 -5.98 11.44 -0.95
C LEU A 40 -4.51 11.17 -0.65
N SER A 41 -4.18 9.94 -0.20
CA SER A 41 -2.79 9.50 0.01
C SER A 41 -1.97 9.53 -1.29
N VAL A 42 -2.48 8.95 -2.38
CA VAL A 42 -1.84 9.01 -3.70
C VAL A 42 -1.64 10.47 -4.12
N PHE A 43 -2.69 11.29 -4.01
CA PHE A 43 -2.66 12.68 -4.42
C PHE A 43 -1.57 13.47 -3.69
N PHE A 44 -1.50 13.37 -2.36
CA PHE A 44 -0.45 14.01 -1.58
C PHE A 44 0.93 13.46 -1.91
N HIS A 45 1.07 12.14 -2.06
CA HIS A 45 2.34 11.52 -2.42
C HIS A 45 2.87 12.03 -3.77
N VAL A 46 2.00 12.10 -4.79
CA VAL A 46 2.35 12.64 -6.12
C VAL A 46 2.80 14.10 -6.02
N ILE A 47 2.09 14.93 -5.26
CA ILE A 47 2.43 16.34 -5.09
C ILE A 47 3.79 16.49 -4.40
N LEU A 48 4.02 15.73 -3.32
CA LEU A 48 5.29 15.75 -2.60
C LEU A 48 6.43 15.27 -3.49
N CYS A 49 6.26 14.17 -4.21
CA CYS A 49 7.25 13.69 -5.17
C CYS A 49 7.59 14.75 -6.23
N ARG A 50 6.58 15.49 -6.72
CA ARG A 50 6.79 16.56 -7.69
C ARG A 50 7.53 17.75 -7.09
N LEU A 51 7.24 18.12 -5.84
CA LEU A 51 7.93 19.19 -5.13
C LEU A 51 9.42 18.86 -4.90
N PHE A 52 9.72 17.62 -4.53
CA PHE A 52 11.07 17.14 -4.27
C PHE A 52 11.81 16.65 -5.53
N ASN A 53 11.22 16.81 -6.72
CA ASN A 53 11.78 16.35 -8.00
C ASN A 53 12.20 14.87 -8.00
N ILE A 54 11.37 14.02 -7.38
CA ILE A 54 11.56 12.56 -7.41
C ILE A 54 11.21 12.01 -8.80
N ASP A 55 12.00 11.05 -9.27
CA ASP A 55 11.78 10.40 -10.55
C ASP A 55 10.51 9.52 -10.56
N ARG A 56 10.01 9.22 -11.76
CA ARG A 56 8.74 8.50 -11.94
C ARG A 56 8.80 7.07 -11.42
N ASP A 57 9.92 6.38 -11.62
CA ASP A 57 10.10 4.98 -11.23
C ASP A 57 10.09 4.85 -9.70
N THR A 58 10.83 5.72 -9.02
CA THR A 58 10.85 5.81 -7.55
C THR A 58 9.49 6.22 -7.00
N MET A 59 8.78 7.13 -7.66
CA MET A 59 7.43 7.52 -7.24
C MET A 59 6.42 6.36 -7.34
N VAL A 60 6.46 5.58 -8.42
CA VAL A 60 5.58 4.41 -8.60
C VAL A 60 5.94 3.29 -7.62
N ILE A 61 7.23 2.99 -7.41
CA ILE A 61 7.65 1.91 -6.51
C ILE A 61 7.34 2.25 -5.04
N THR A 62 7.51 3.50 -4.62
CA THR A 62 7.20 3.95 -3.25
C THR A 62 5.70 4.02 -3.00
N SER A 63 4.91 4.40 -4.00
CA SER A 63 3.45 4.30 -3.94
C SER A 63 3.00 2.83 -3.80
N THR A 64 3.61 1.93 -4.58
CA THR A 64 3.36 0.48 -4.48
C THR A 64 3.71 -0.05 -3.10
N ALA A 65 4.85 0.37 -2.55
CA ALA A 65 5.32 0.00 -1.22
C ALA A 65 4.34 0.41 -0.11
N GLY A 66 3.69 1.56 -0.26
CA GLY A 66 2.70 2.05 0.69
C GLY A 66 1.36 1.29 0.63
N PHE A 67 0.86 0.96 -0.56
CA PHE A 67 -0.47 0.34 -0.68
C PHE A 67 -0.48 -1.18 -0.62
N TYR A 68 0.50 -1.82 -1.28
CA TYR A 68 0.45 -3.27 -1.50
C TYR A 68 1.44 -4.03 -0.64
N GLY A 69 2.45 -3.34 -0.10
CA GLY A 69 3.46 -3.95 0.76
C GLY A 69 4.64 -4.59 0.01
N PRO A 70 5.55 -5.26 0.74
CA PRO A 70 6.79 -5.80 0.17
C PRO A 70 6.62 -6.85 -0.95
N PRO A 71 5.61 -7.77 -0.91
CA PRO A 71 5.47 -8.82 -1.93
C PRO A 71 5.29 -8.33 -3.36
N PHE A 72 4.74 -7.13 -3.55
CA PHE A 72 4.39 -6.61 -4.88
C PHE A 72 5.53 -5.80 -5.54
N ILE A 73 6.57 -5.44 -4.77
CA ILE A 73 7.67 -4.59 -5.24
C ILE A 73 8.41 -5.22 -6.43
N GLY A 74 8.73 -6.51 -6.33
CA GLY A 74 9.50 -7.21 -7.38
C GLY A 74 8.76 -7.28 -8.72
N GLN A 75 7.44 -7.34 -8.69
CA GLN A 75 6.58 -7.36 -9.88
C GLN A 75 6.51 -5.99 -10.55
N ILE A 76 6.29 -4.93 -9.77
CA ILE A 76 6.24 -3.57 -10.32
C ILE A 76 7.61 -3.13 -10.88
N ALA A 77 8.70 -3.47 -10.19
CA ALA A 77 10.05 -3.25 -10.71
C ALA A 77 10.34 -4.02 -12.02
N ALA A 78 9.66 -5.16 -12.26
CA ALA A 78 9.75 -5.89 -13.52
C ALA A 78 9.10 -5.11 -14.66
N VAL A 79 7.88 -4.62 -14.41
CA VAL A 79 7.07 -3.88 -15.38
C VAL A 79 7.71 -2.53 -15.72
N LEU A 80 8.35 -1.88 -14.75
CA LEU A 80 9.11 -0.64 -14.97
C LEU A 80 10.46 -0.88 -15.68
N HIS A 81 10.85 -2.12 -15.94
CA HIS A 81 12.18 -2.48 -16.48
C HIS A 81 13.36 -1.92 -15.66
N ASN A 82 13.14 -1.69 -14.36
CA ASN A 82 14.10 -1.08 -13.47
C ASN A 82 14.25 -1.93 -12.21
N ARG A 83 15.28 -2.77 -12.16
CA ARG A 83 15.52 -3.68 -11.02
C ARG A 83 16.26 -3.03 -9.85
N SER A 84 16.93 -1.90 -10.08
CA SER A 84 17.72 -1.24 -9.01
C SER A 84 16.83 -0.64 -7.92
N ILE A 85 15.60 -0.25 -8.27
CA ILE A 85 14.60 0.32 -7.36
C ILE A 85 13.93 -0.69 -6.43
N VAL A 86 14.15 -2.01 -6.61
CA VAL A 86 13.56 -3.06 -5.76
C VAL A 86 13.94 -2.87 -4.29
N VAL A 87 15.22 -2.55 -4.03
CA VAL A 87 15.71 -2.36 -2.66
C VAL A 87 15.03 -1.17 -2.00
N SER A 88 14.90 -0.06 -2.73
CA SER A 88 14.19 1.12 -2.24
C SER A 88 12.74 0.79 -1.90
N GLY A 89 12.02 0.11 -2.79
CA GLY A 89 10.62 -0.27 -2.56
C GLY A 89 10.44 -1.17 -1.33
N ILE A 90 11.30 -2.19 -1.15
CA ILE A 90 11.22 -3.09 0.01
C ILE A 90 11.49 -2.34 1.31
N ILE A 91 12.55 -1.53 1.37
CA ILE A 91 12.91 -0.77 2.58
C ILE A 91 11.80 0.22 2.92
N THR A 92 11.32 1.00 1.94
CA THR A 92 10.23 1.97 2.15
C THR A 92 8.98 1.28 2.69
N SER A 93 8.64 0.10 2.17
CA SER A 93 7.48 -0.66 2.64
C SER A 93 7.62 -1.15 4.08
N LEU A 94 8.78 -1.73 4.43
CA LEU A 94 9.04 -2.22 5.79
C LEU A 94 9.09 -1.09 6.82
N VAL A 95 9.76 0.02 6.48
CA VAL A 95 9.79 1.22 7.33
C VAL A 95 8.39 1.80 7.48
N GLY A 96 7.63 1.91 6.40
CA GLY A 96 6.25 2.38 6.41
C GLY A 96 5.38 1.53 7.34
N LEU A 97 5.48 0.19 7.26
CA LEU A 97 4.76 -0.73 8.14
C LEU A 97 5.13 -0.54 9.62
N ALA A 98 6.42 -0.42 9.94
CA ALA A 98 6.87 -0.19 11.31
C ALA A 98 6.32 1.14 11.86
N VAL A 99 6.44 2.22 11.08
CA VAL A 99 5.94 3.55 11.46
C VAL A 99 4.43 3.52 11.65
N ALA A 100 3.68 2.96 10.68
CA ALA A 100 2.23 2.87 10.74
C ALA A 100 1.75 2.07 11.95
N ASN A 101 2.44 0.97 12.31
CA ASN A 101 2.10 0.16 13.47
C ASN A 101 2.19 0.96 14.77
N PHE A 102 3.32 1.66 15.00
CA PHE A 102 3.48 2.47 16.21
C PHE A 102 2.57 3.70 16.24
N LEU A 103 2.36 4.36 15.09
CA LEU A 103 1.40 5.47 14.99
C LEU A 103 -0.02 5.00 15.29
N GLY A 104 -0.41 3.82 14.83
CA GLY A 104 -1.73 3.24 15.08
C GLY A 104 -1.97 3.00 16.57
N VAL A 105 -0.99 2.41 17.26
CA VAL A 105 -1.05 2.23 18.72
C VAL A 105 -1.11 3.57 19.44
N ALA A 106 -0.25 4.52 19.08
CA ALA A 106 -0.25 5.86 19.69
C ALA A 106 -1.58 6.60 19.50
N LEU A 107 -2.19 6.47 18.31
CA LEU A 107 -3.50 7.06 18.02
C LEU A 107 -4.61 6.38 18.83
N ALA A 108 -4.56 5.06 18.98
CA ALA A 108 -5.51 4.32 19.80
C ALA A 108 -5.46 4.76 21.28
N GLU A 109 -4.26 4.91 21.85
CA GLU A 109 -4.05 5.42 23.22
C GLU A 109 -4.52 6.88 23.37
N LEU A 110 -4.26 7.72 22.37
CA LEU A 110 -4.72 9.11 22.36
C LEU A 110 -6.25 9.21 22.31
N LEU A 111 -6.92 8.39 21.49
CA LEU A 111 -8.38 8.35 21.44
C LEU A 111 -8.99 7.75 22.70
N ALA A 112 -8.33 6.76 23.32
CA ALA A 112 -8.81 6.14 24.56
C ALA A 112 -8.69 7.07 25.77
N SER A 113 -7.80 8.06 25.73
CA SER A 113 -7.59 9.05 26.79
C SER A 113 -8.43 10.32 26.64
N LEU A 114 -9.21 10.45 25.55
CA LEU A 114 -10.11 11.57 25.26
C LEU A 114 -11.54 11.23 25.66
#